data_AF-A0A2N5YJU2-F1
#
_entry.id   AF-A0A2N5YJU2-F1
#
_cell.length_a   1.000
_cell.length_b   1.000
_cell.length_c   1.000
_cell.angle_alpha   90.00
_cell.angle_beta   90.00
_cell.angle_gamma   90.00
#
_symmetry.space_group_name_H-M   'P 1'
#
loop_
_entity.id
_entity.type
_entity.pdbx_description
1 polymer ?
#
loop_
_entity_poly.entity_id
_entity_poly.type
_entity_poly.pdbx_seq_one_letter_code
_entity_poly.pdbx_strand_id
1 'polypeptide(L)'
;MLDANYYSGLNGYWIDTVPGQQIFYDDVHTNTDTLQVSQYGLHQIIWVLENGIDFDGTPVCRDSSESVYLYFHVIPEADAGADFTACGLSAELNAESTADYGVWSSNNSDAIFHYNDTVTAELAIDSVTIDAYSYDMQGEDSYGNAADYWEFYWQEDSGWDIANFECSDIDTLRIIFAKRPSANFFYKIPPCYGDTAQIWADMSDDAIVDPNQAVFEWNWGDCTDTLIYGNSDTTGSGVHTVSWATNCDESDTYLIPGEDSLYHVVTLRVTNQYSCVSFERKDTIREPKPLSPEITVTDATCSQINGCIDLNTDNNTYTFYWLDGRISDPTDTTVCDLEGGDNGNYLLQITAKAEDQSTYPNYYCVEQHNIYVPDTGEVTAFFDTTGFVIGGDGLASYDSIVPAEIIFRDLSSDAARNWKWRFYDQYGDLVTVMDSEGNEVDEISEQNPTVTFMEPGLYMARLIVTSREDCEDIYEYSYILIVAESDLELPNIFSPNGDGINDVFLPKMQTIETLHGVIFNRWGKKVYEWTWNDGDDADPVLQGWDGSIHDGGRKAAPGVYFYLIEATGMDGVEYGPNTGNCSTCKGTVTLVGTKDTN
;
A
#
# COMPACT_ATOMS: atom_id res chain seq x y z
N MET A 1 -17.13 22.70 87.40
CA MET A 1 -17.71 22.71 88.77
C MET A 1 -17.93 24.17 89.16
N LEU A 2 -19.08 24.47 89.72
CA LEU A 2 -19.46 25.81 90.19
C LEU A 2 -19.53 25.79 91.71
N ASP A 3 -18.88 26.74 92.39
CA ASP A 3 -18.90 26.83 93.85
C ASP A 3 -19.44 28.20 94.29
N ALA A 4 -20.47 28.21 95.13
CA ALA A 4 -21.11 29.41 95.65
C ALA A 4 -20.92 29.53 97.17
N ASN A 5 -20.30 30.62 97.61
CA ASN A 5 -20.19 30.96 99.03
C ASN A 5 -21.42 31.74 99.48
N TYR A 6 -22.23 31.19 100.40
CA TYR A 6 -23.39 31.87 100.98
C TYR A 6 -23.55 31.62 102.49
N TYR A 7 -24.34 32.46 103.17
CA TYR A 7 -24.60 32.35 104.61
C TYR A 7 -25.64 31.27 104.91
N SER A 8 -25.41 30.46 105.95
CA SER A 8 -26.27 29.30 106.27
C SER A 8 -27.74 29.68 106.53
N GLY A 9 -28.65 28.98 105.86
CA GLY A 9 -30.10 29.14 106.01
C GLY A 9 -30.85 29.76 104.81
N LEU A 10 -30.19 29.97 103.66
CA LEU A 10 -30.78 30.46 102.42
C LEU A 10 -30.70 29.38 101.32
N ASN A 11 -31.71 29.33 100.43
CA ASN A 11 -31.68 28.45 99.26
C ASN A 11 -31.21 29.24 98.04
N GLY A 12 -30.33 28.64 97.25
CA GLY A 12 -29.85 29.25 96.01
C GLY A 12 -29.72 28.24 94.88
N TYR A 13 -29.63 28.75 93.66
CA TYR A 13 -29.49 27.95 92.45
C TYR A 13 -28.72 28.72 91.37
N TRP A 14 -27.97 28.00 90.55
CA TRP A 14 -27.31 28.55 89.36
C TRP A 14 -28.31 28.77 88.23
N ILE A 15 -28.10 29.81 87.44
CA ILE A 15 -28.79 30.10 86.19
C ILE A 15 -27.75 30.30 85.11
N ASP A 16 -27.99 29.70 83.95
CA ASP A 16 -27.31 30.01 82.71
C ASP A 16 -28.22 30.91 81.86
N THR A 17 -27.68 32.01 81.34
CA THR A 17 -28.44 32.92 80.47
C THR A 17 -28.75 32.31 79.09
N VAL A 18 -28.06 31.25 78.68
CA VAL A 18 -28.34 30.55 77.43
C VAL A 18 -29.63 29.72 77.59
N PRO A 19 -30.71 29.99 76.83
CA PRO A 19 -32.00 29.31 77.03
C PRO A 19 -31.93 27.80 76.77
N GLY A 20 -32.57 27.01 77.62
CA GLY A 20 -32.76 25.56 77.40
C GLY A 20 -31.66 24.65 77.93
N GLN A 21 -30.65 25.20 78.62
CA GLN A 21 -29.59 24.42 79.28
C GLN A 21 -30.10 23.75 80.55
N GLN A 22 -29.71 22.49 80.79
CA GLN A 22 -30.05 21.76 82.01
C GLN A 22 -28.89 21.82 83.02
N ILE A 23 -29.12 22.48 84.15
CA ILE A 23 -28.19 22.49 85.28
C ILE A 23 -28.58 21.32 86.21
N PHE A 24 -27.65 20.40 86.45
CA PHE A 24 -27.85 19.27 87.36
C PHE A 24 -27.40 19.67 88.76
N TYR A 25 -28.35 19.78 89.69
CA TYR A 25 -28.09 20.03 91.11
C TYR A 25 -27.87 18.68 91.82
N ASP A 26 -26.76 18.55 92.55
CA ASP A 26 -26.45 17.30 93.27
C ASP A 26 -27.22 17.22 94.61
N ASP A 27 -27.50 18.37 95.24
CA ASP A 27 -28.44 18.53 96.37
C ASP A 27 -28.84 20.02 96.49
N VAL A 28 -30.07 20.33 96.91
CA VAL A 28 -30.66 21.70 96.93
C VAL A 28 -30.00 22.62 97.98
N HIS A 29 -28.95 22.16 98.67
CA HIS A 29 -28.31 22.90 99.77
C HIS A 29 -26.77 22.73 99.84
N THR A 30 -26.08 22.24 98.81
CA THR A 30 -24.61 22.22 98.79
C THR A 30 -24.02 23.36 97.97
N ASN A 31 -22.82 23.81 98.35
CA ASN A 31 -22.12 24.93 97.74
C ASN A 31 -21.49 24.58 96.38
N THR A 32 -21.32 23.30 96.05
CA THR A 32 -20.69 22.84 94.80
C THR A 32 -21.68 22.10 93.89
N ASP A 33 -21.87 22.60 92.67
CA ASP A 33 -22.72 22.00 91.63
C ASP A 33 -21.93 21.70 90.34
N THR A 34 -22.46 20.82 89.50
CA THR A 34 -21.89 20.51 88.18
C THR A 34 -22.79 21.01 87.06
N LEU A 35 -22.24 21.87 86.21
CA LEU A 35 -22.90 22.35 85.00
C LEU A 35 -22.52 21.47 83.80
N GLN A 36 -23.52 20.98 83.08
CA GLN A 36 -23.36 20.40 81.74
C GLN A 36 -24.14 21.28 80.74
N VAL A 37 -23.52 21.61 79.61
CA VAL A 37 -24.15 22.42 78.56
C VAL A 37 -24.26 21.62 77.28
N SER A 38 -25.30 21.89 76.49
CA SER A 38 -25.57 21.24 75.20
C SER A 38 -25.26 22.15 74.00
N GLN A 39 -24.72 23.35 74.24
CA GLN A 39 -24.32 24.31 73.22
C GLN A 39 -22.94 24.88 73.56
N TYR A 40 -22.16 25.19 72.53
CA TYR A 40 -20.85 25.83 72.64
C TYR A 40 -20.99 27.36 72.59
N GLY A 41 -19.96 28.10 73.02
CA GLY A 41 -19.93 29.57 73.03
C GLY A 41 -19.86 30.17 74.43
N LEU A 42 -20.22 31.46 74.55
CA LEU A 42 -20.17 32.20 75.81
C LEU A 42 -21.43 31.96 76.65
N HIS A 43 -21.25 31.37 77.82
CA HIS A 43 -22.29 31.15 78.84
C HIS A 43 -22.06 32.11 80.00
N GLN A 44 -23.11 32.84 80.39
CA GLN A 44 -23.09 33.72 81.54
C GLN A 44 -23.84 33.02 82.69
N ILE A 45 -23.07 32.63 83.70
CA ILE A 45 -23.53 31.84 84.82
C ILE A 45 -23.69 32.73 86.06
N ILE A 46 -24.86 32.65 86.70
CA ILE A 46 -25.23 33.53 87.81
C ILE A 46 -25.78 32.68 88.94
N TRP A 47 -25.28 32.89 90.16
CA TRP A 47 -25.88 32.30 91.35
C TRP A 47 -26.99 33.20 91.87
N VAL A 48 -28.16 32.63 92.13
CA VAL A 48 -29.32 33.38 92.64
C VAL A 48 -29.72 32.84 94.00
N LEU A 49 -29.87 33.72 94.98
CA LEU A 49 -30.39 33.43 96.32
C LEU A 49 -31.81 33.97 96.45
N GLU A 50 -32.69 33.20 97.09
CA GLU A 50 -34.08 33.60 97.36
C GLU A 50 -34.44 33.44 98.84
N ASN A 51 -35.07 34.45 99.46
CA ASN A 51 -35.44 34.44 100.88
C ASN A 51 -36.80 35.11 101.18
N GLY A 52 -37.65 34.43 101.97
CA GLY A 52 -38.69 35.01 102.84
C GLY A 52 -40.03 35.42 102.20
N ILE A 53 -41.17 35.02 102.82
CA ILE A 53 -42.62 35.02 102.42
C ILE A 53 -43.30 36.40 102.37
N ASP A 54 -43.90 36.82 101.24
CA ASP A 54 -44.85 37.94 101.12
C ASP A 54 -46.19 37.62 101.83
N PHE A 55 -46.97 38.67 102.10
CA PHE A 55 -48.16 38.66 102.96
C PHE A 55 -49.35 37.81 102.47
N ASP A 56 -49.35 37.34 101.22
CA ASP A 56 -50.29 36.37 100.66
C ASP A 56 -49.77 34.92 100.67
N GLY A 57 -48.52 34.72 101.13
CA GLY A 57 -47.84 33.43 101.08
C GLY A 57 -46.76 33.29 100.00
N THR A 58 -46.27 34.35 99.33
CA THR A 58 -45.16 34.20 98.34
C THR A 58 -43.79 34.75 98.76
N PRO A 59 -42.79 33.91 99.08
CA PRO A 59 -41.44 34.40 99.40
C PRO A 59 -40.61 34.98 98.28
N VAL A 60 -40.20 36.28 98.30
CA VAL A 60 -39.25 36.81 97.29
C VAL A 60 -38.43 38.07 97.67
N CYS A 61 -37.40 37.95 98.52
CA CYS A 61 -36.17 38.73 98.30
C CYS A 61 -35.24 37.92 97.41
N ARG A 62 -34.96 38.39 96.19
CA ARG A 62 -34.07 37.74 95.23
C ARG A 62 -32.81 38.59 95.06
N ASP A 63 -31.67 38.00 95.32
CA ASP A 63 -30.35 38.61 95.07
C ASP A 63 -29.52 37.69 94.17
N SER A 64 -28.66 38.25 93.33
CA SER A 64 -27.85 37.49 92.39
C SER A 64 -26.38 37.88 92.50
N SER A 65 -25.50 36.89 92.35
CA SER A 65 -24.07 37.13 92.26
C SER A 65 -23.72 37.98 91.04
N GLU A 66 -22.48 38.46 91.01
CA GLU A 66 -21.86 38.85 89.74
C GLU A 66 -21.82 37.64 88.79
N SER A 67 -21.85 37.93 87.50
CA SER A 67 -21.87 36.88 86.49
C SER A 67 -20.47 36.31 86.27
N VAL A 68 -20.40 34.99 86.25
CA VAL A 68 -19.23 34.24 85.82
C VAL A 68 -19.39 33.92 84.34
N TYR A 69 -18.41 34.28 83.54
CA TYR A 69 -18.40 33.99 82.11
C TYR A 69 -17.59 32.71 81.87
N LEU A 70 -18.21 31.72 81.25
CA LEU A 70 -17.56 30.49 80.81
C LEU A 70 -17.70 30.38 79.30
N TYR A 71 -16.62 30.09 78.58
CA TYR A 71 -16.67 29.83 77.15
C TYR A 71 -16.45 28.35 76.89
N PHE A 72 -17.39 27.70 76.22
CA PHE A 72 -17.28 26.30 75.83
C PHE A 72 -16.82 26.22 74.38
N HIS A 73 -15.64 25.64 74.15
CA HIS A 73 -15.05 25.48 72.82
C HIS A 73 -15.49 24.16 72.18
N VAL A 74 -15.67 24.17 70.86
CA VAL A 74 -15.84 22.95 70.06
C VAL A 74 -14.45 22.33 69.94
N ILE A 75 -14.30 21.03 70.25
CA ILE A 75 -13.05 20.32 69.94
C ILE A 75 -13.00 20.22 68.41
N PRO A 76 -11.93 20.73 67.78
CA PRO A 76 -11.79 20.62 66.33
C PRO A 76 -11.67 19.14 65.92
N GLU A 77 -12.03 18.83 64.68
CA GLU A 77 -11.78 17.54 64.06
C GLU A 77 -10.65 17.75 63.06
N ALA A 78 -9.41 17.45 63.46
CA ALA A 78 -8.27 17.64 62.58
C ALA A 78 -8.29 16.59 61.46
N ASP A 79 -8.10 17.02 60.21
CA ASP A 79 -7.95 16.12 59.05
C ASP A 79 -6.72 16.53 58.24
N ALA A 80 -5.66 15.73 58.34
CA ALA A 80 -4.39 15.92 57.64
C ALA A 80 -4.43 15.42 56.19
N GLY A 81 -5.52 14.77 55.78
CA GLY A 81 -5.66 14.10 54.49
C GLY A 81 -5.16 12.65 54.49
N ALA A 82 -5.33 11.99 53.34
CA ALA A 82 -4.97 10.58 53.18
C ALA A 82 -3.47 10.36 52.90
N ASP A 83 -2.89 9.30 53.47
CA ASP A 83 -1.53 8.83 53.19
C ASP A 83 -1.26 8.70 51.67
N PHE A 84 -0.10 9.17 51.21
CA PHE A 84 0.27 9.13 49.80
C PHE A 84 1.78 9.02 49.54
N THR A 85 2.14 8.70 48.30
CA THR A 85 3.54 8.69 47.84
C THR A 85 3.86 9.98 47.09
N ALA A 86 4.95 10.65 47.48
CA ALA A 86 5.52 11.77 46.75
C ALA A 86 6.69 11.32 45.86
N CYS A 87 6.59 11.60 44.55
CA CYS A 87 7.64 11.25 43.59
C CYS A 87 8.70 12.35 43.48
N GLY A 88 9.73 12.23 44.31
CA GLY A 88 10.78 13.22 44.53
C GLY A 88 10.97 13.46 46.02
N LEU A 89 11.54 14.61 46.36
CA LEU A 89 11.74 15.05 47.74
C LEU A 89 10.80 16.19 48.14
N SER A 90 9.77 16.49 47.35
CA SER A 90 8.86 17.60 47.58
C SER A 90 7.43 17.10 47.55
N ALA A 91 6.61 17.56 48.50
CA ALA A 91 5.19 17.26 48.59
C ALA A 91 4.40 18.47 49.05
N GLU A 92 3.13 18.53 48.67
CA GLU A 92 2.17 19.52 49.13
C GLU A 92 1.26 18.84 50.16
N LEU A 93 1.25 19.39 51.38
CA LEU A 93 0.35 18.94 52.44
C LEU A 93 -0.88 19.85 52.39
N ASN A 94 -2.07 19.27 52.40
CA ASN A 94 -3.33 20.00 52.36
C ASN A 94 -4.27 19.40 53.41
N ALA A 95 -4.48 20.10 54.50
CA ALA A 95 -5.42 19.72 55.55
C ALA A 95 -6.82 20.29 55.25
N GLU A 96 -7.86 19.62 55.76
CA GLU A 96 -9.22 20.19 55.81
C GLU A 96 -9.47 20.77 57.21
N SER A 97 -9.38 22.10 57.35
CA SER A 97 -9.49 22.73 58.67
C SER A 97 -10.94 22.87 59.15
N THR A 98 -11.22 22.45 60.40
CA THR A 98 -12.48 22.72 61.10
C THR A 98 -12.37 23.84 62.14
N ALA A 99 -11.15 24.25 62.47
CA ALA A 99 -10.82 25.34 63.38
C ALA A 99 -10.35 26.62 62.67
N ASP A 100 -10.29 27.71 63.43
CA ASP A 100 -9.71 28.99 62.98
C ASP A 100 -8.17 28.94 62.91
N TYR A 101 -7.53 27.99 63.59
CA TYR A 101 -6.07 27.83 63.66
C TYR A 101 -5.65 26.36 63.56
N GLY A 102 -4.64 26.11 62.72
CA GLY A 102 -3.95 24.82 62.66
C GLY A 102 -2.48 24.96 62.24
N VAL A 103 -1.66 23.99 62.66
CA VAL A 103 -0.20 24.00 62.43
C VAL A 103 0.27 22.62 61.99
N TRP A 104 1.09 22.61 60.93
CA TRP A 104 1.83 21.43 60.49
C TRP A 104 3.11 21.24 61.30
N SER A 105 3.39 20.00 61.69
CA SER A 105 4.64 19.62 62.34
C SER A 105 5.13 18.25 61.86
N SER A 106 6.39 17.90 62.13
CA SER A 106 6.94 16.57 61.87
C SER A 106 7.98 16.25 62.94
N ASN A 107 8.12 14.96 63.26
CA ASN A 107 9.20 14.46 64.11
C ASN A 107 10.52 14.30 63.35
N ASN A 108 10.51 14.42 62.02
CA ASN A 108 11.71 14.31 61.21
C ASN A 108 12.41 15.67 61.06
N SER A 109 13.64 15.78 61.57
CA SER A 109 14.44 17.01 61.50
C SER A 109 14.85 17.41 60.08
N ASP A 110 14.74 16.49 59.12
CA ASP A 110 15.09 16.72 57.72
C ASP A 110 13.89 17.24 56.89
N ALA A 111 12.73 17.47 57.51
CA ALA A 111 11.56 18.07 56.87
C ALA A 111 11.62 19.60 56.95
N ILE A 112 11.62 20.28 55.79
CA ILE A 112 11.57 21.74 55.71
C ILE A 112 10.17 22.16 55.30
N PHE A 113 9.54 23.03 56.08
CA PHE A 113 8.24 23.61 55.76
C PHE A 113 8.41 24.94 55.02
N HIS A 114 7.86 25.00 53.80
CA HIS A 114 7.79 26.17 52.94
C HIS A 114 6.36 26.70 52.92
N TYR A 115 6.09 27.68 53.77
CA TYR A 115 4.81 28.37 53.82
C TYR A 115 4.75 29.42 52.71
N ASN A 116 3.75 29.32 51.83
CA ASN A 116 3.63 30.15 50.64
C ASN A 116 3.18 31.60 50.91
N ASP A 117 2.83 31.96 52.15
CA ASP A 117 2.23 33.26 52.44
C ASP A 117 3.12 34.19 53.25
N THR A 118 3.37 35.38 52.69
CA THR A 118 3.87 36.54 53.45
C THR A 118 2.70 37.19 54.18
N VAL A 119 2.12 36.53 55.19
CA VAL A 119 1.03 37.13 55.98
C VAL A 119 1.24 36.91 57.47
N THR A 120 1.04 38.02 58.18
CA THR A 120 1.08 38.23 59.62
C THR A 120 0.07 37.36 60.37
N ALA A 121 0.58 36.43 61.17
CA ALA A 121 0.06 35.98 62.49
C ALA A 121 -1.40 35.51 62.69
N GLU A 122 -2.30 35.52 61.71
CA GLU A 122 -3.74 35.25 62.02
C GLU A 122 -4.53 34.41 60.99
N LEU A 123 -3.90 33.58 60.15
CA LEU A 123 -4.65 32.61 59.30
C LEU A 123 -4.04 31.21 59.38
N ALA A 124 -4.90 30.20 59.54
CA ALA A 124 -4.57 28.78 59.40
C ALA A 124 -3.90 28.53 58.05
N ILE A 125 -2.75 27.86 58.06
CA ILE A 125 -2.05 27.49 56.83
C ILE A 125 -2.34 26.03 56.55
N ASP A 126 -3.49 25.82 55.92
CA ASP A 126 -4.01 24.49 55.59
C ASP A 126 -3.13 23.81 54.52
N SER A 127 -2.45 24.61 53.68
CA SER A 127 -1.57 24.15 52.61
C SER A 127 -0.12 24.58 52.79
N VAL A 128 0.80 23.60 52.86
CA VAL A 128 2.25 23.83 52.98
C VAL A 128 3.02 22.94 52.01
N THR A 129 4.04 23.48 51.36
CA THR A 129 5.00 22.67 50.61
C THR A 129 6.10 22.22 51.56
N ILE A 130 6.45 20.94 51.52
CA ILE A 130 7.55 20.40 52.31
C ILE A 130 8.62 19.80 51.41
N ASP A 131 9.87 20.06 51.75
CA ASP A 131 11.04 19.48 51.10
C ASP A 131 11.78 18.57 52.10
N ALA A 132 12.04 17.33 51.71
CA ALA A 132 12.86 16.38 52.43
C ALA A 132 14.33 16.48 51.97
N TYR A 133 15.28 16.46 52.91
CA TYR A 133 16.71 16.49 52.54
C TYR A 133 17.27 15.17 52.01
N SER A 134 16.59 14.05 52.28
CA SER A 134 17.06 12.73 51.87
C SER A 134 15.90 11.78 51.55
N TYR A 135 16.18 10.79 50.70
CA TYR A 135 15.29 9.64 50.48
C TYR A 135 15.47 8.57 51.58
N ASP A 136 16.33 8.83 52.57
CA ASP A 136 16.57 7.89 53.65
C ASP A 136 15.35 7.95 54.57
N MET A 137 14.61 6.84 54.63
CA MET A 137 13.39 6.71 55.41
C MET A 137 13.76 6.47 56.88
N GLN A 138 14.46 7.45 57.48
CA GLN A 138 14.79 7.47 58.90
C GLN A 138 13.59 7.94 59.74
N GLY A 139 12.38 7.61 59.31
CA GLY A 139 11.19 7.80 60.13
C GLY A 139 11.22 6.78 61.26
N GLU A 140 11.04 7.25 62.49
CA GLU A 140 10.57 6.39 63.57
C GLU A 140 9.05 6.47 63.59
N ASP A 141 8.35 5.34 63.59
CA ASP A 141 6.91 5.33 63.88
C ASP A 141 6.67 5.91 65.28
N SER A 142 5.40 6.15 65.63
CA SER A 142 5.01 6.63 66.97
C SER A 142 5.46 5.73 68.14
N TYR A 143 6.09 4.57 67.88
CA TYR A 143 6.67 3.63 68.84
C TYR A 143 8.21 3.53 68.79
N GLY A 144 8.90 4.30 67.94
CA GLY A 144 10.36 4.28 67.83
C GLY A 144 10.93 3.22 66.88
N ASN A 145 10.11 2.62 66.01
CA ASN A 145 10.57 1.64 65.02
C ASN A 145 10.87 2.29 63.67
N ALA A 146 11.87 1.78 62.96
CA ALA A 146 12.15 2.22 61.58
C ALA A 146 10.91 2.03 60.69
N ALA A 147 10.48 3.12 60.06
CA ALA A 147 9.32 3.20 59.18
C ALA A 147 9.74 3.64 57.78
N ASP A 148 9.16 3.01 56.75
CA ASP A 148 9.40 3.34 55.33
C ASP A 148 8.60 4.57 54.86
N TYR A 149 8.27 5.50 55.78
CA TYR A 149 7.48 6.70 55.51
C TYR A 149 7.84 7.81 56.51
N TRP A 150 7.47 9.03 56.17
CA TRP A 150 7.61 10.21 57.01
C TRP A 150 6.26 10.58 57.60
N GLU A 151 6.19 10.82 58.91
CA GLU A 151 4.99 11.29 59.57
C GLU A 151 4.95 12.82 59.66
N PHE A 152 3.81 13.38 59.27
CA PHE A 152 3.47 14.78 59.42
C PHE A 152 2.20 14.87 60.24
N TYR A 153 2.12 15.86 61.10
CA TYR A 153 1.01 16.04 62.02
C TYR A 153 0.33 17.37 61.74
N TRP A 154 -0.98 17.32 61.53
CA TRP A 154 -1.84 18.50 61.48
C TRP A 154 -2.54 18.63 62.84
N GLN A 155 -2.24 19.71 63.57
CA GLN A 155 -2.86 19.97 64.87
C GLN A 155 -3.71 21.24 64.78
N GLU A 156 -4.98 21.11 65.16
CA GLU A 156 -5.95 22.23 65.24
C GLU A 156 -6.20 22.65 66.68
N ASP A 157 -6.43 23.94 66.90
CA ASP A 157 -6.86 24.48 68.19
C ASP A 157 -8.02 25.45 68.04
N SER A 158 -9.00 25.30 68.92
CA SER A 158 -10.20 26.15 69.01
C SER A 158 -10.03 27.31 70.01
N GLY A 159 -8.86 27.45 70.63
CA GLY A 159 -8.50 28.49 71.59
C GLY A 159 -7.94 29.79 70.98
N TRP A 160 -8.05 30.89 71.73
CA TRP A 160 -7.44 32.19 71.37
C TRP A 160 -5.96 32.31 71.80
N ASP A 161 -5.45 31.35 72.58
CA ASP A 161 -4.07 31.33 73.10
C ASP A 161 -3.28 30.15 72.52
N ILE A 162 -2.64 30.38 71.36
CA ILE A 162 -1.74 29.44 70.66
C ILE A 162 -0.57 28.90 71.50
N ALA A 163 -0.36 29.39 72.73
CA ALA A 163 0.67 28.89 73.64
C ALA A 163 0.18 27.76 74.55
N ASN A 164 -1.13 27.56 74.69
CA ASN A 164 -1.73 26.55 75.56
C ASN A 164 -2.87 25.84 74.84
N PHE A 165 -2.53 24.74 74.14
CA PHE A 165 -3.50 23.84 73.48
C PHE A 165 -4.42 23.16 74.49
N GLU A 166 -5.51 23.84 74.89
CA GLU A 166 -6.45 23.34 75.90
C GLU A 166 -7.59 22.51 75.28
N CYS A 167 -7.94 22.72 74.01
CA CYS A 167 -8.94 21.97 73.25
C CYS A 167 -8.47 21.78 71.79
N SER A 168 -7.55 20.83 71.61
CA SER A 168 -6.94 20.50 70.32
C SER A 168 -7.21 19.06 69.89
N ASP A 169 -7.13 18.84 68.59
CA ASP A 169 -7.12 17.52 67.96
C ASP A 169 -5.94 17.45 66.98
N ILE A 170 -5.48 16.23 66.70
CA ILE A 170 -4.30 15.97 65.87
C ILE A 170 -4.56 14.80 64.94
N ASP A 171 -4.27 15.00 63.66
CA ASP A 171 -4.28 13.93 62.67
C ASP A 171 -2.90 13.73 62.04
N THR A 172 -2.62 12.49 61.64
CA THR A 172 -1.31 12.06 61.15
C THR A 172 -1.38 11.66 59.69
N LEU A 173 -0.58 12.34 58.87
CA LEU A 173 -0.37 12.05 57.47
C LEU A 173 0.97 11.35 57.26
N ARG A 174 0.97 10.22 56.54
CA ARG A 174 2.18 9.49 56.20
C ARG A 174 2.53 9.65 54.72
N ILE A 175 3.77 10.06 54.46
CA ILE A 175 4.27 10.27 53.10
C ILE A 175 5.50 9.40 52.82
N ILE A 176 5.47 8.69 51.70
CA ILE A 176 6.64 7.98 51.17
C ILE A 176 7.29 8.86 50.10
N PHE A 177 8.53 9.31 50.33
CA PHE A 177 9.33 9.98 49.31
C PHE A 177 10.05 8.96 48.44
N ALA A 178 9.51 8.71 47.27
CA ALA A 178 10.07 7.75 46.32
C ALA A 178 10.90 8.46 45.25
N LYS A 179 12.09 7.92 44.97
CA LYS A 179 12.88 8.33 43.80
C LYS A 179 12.09 8.07 42.52
N ARG A 180 12.27 8.94 41.52
CA ARG A 180 11.77 8.68 40.17
C ARG A 180 12.73 7.74 39.46
N PRO A 181 12.25 6.64 38.85
CA PRO A 181 13.09 5.79 38.03
C PRO A 181 13.55 6.52 36.77
N SER A 182 14.66 6.07 36.21
CA SER A 182 15.16 6.43 34.90
C SER A 182 14.65 5.44 33.86
N ALA A 183 14.30 5.94 32.68
CA ALA A 183 13.96 5.12 31.53
C ALA A 183 15.21 4.75 30.70
N ASN A 184 16.35 4.55 31.36
CA ASN A 184 17.56 4.17 30.65
C ASN A 184 17.44 2.75 30.08
N PHE A 185 17.99 2.53 28.89
CA PHE A 185 18.04 1.22 28.27
C PHE A 185 19.30 1.03 27.45
N PHE A 186 19.61 -0.23 27.18
CA PHE A 186 20.73 -0.67 26.35
C PHE A 186 20.22 -1.48 25.19
N TYR A 187 20.98 -1.50 24.11
CA TYR A 187 20.68 -2.30 22.94
C TYR A 187 21.96 -2.87 22.32
N LYS A 188 21.79 -3.93 21.55
CA LYS A 188 22.82 -4.56 20.73
C LYS A 188 22.32 -4.63 19.29
N ILE A 189 22.98 -3.88 18.42
CA ILE A 189 22.71 -3.83 16.97
C ILE A 189 23.06 -5.19 16.37
N PRO A 190 22.23 -5.77 15.49
CA PRO A 190 22.54 -7.04 14.83
C PRO A 190 23.76 -6.93 13.92
N PRO A 191 24.43 -8.06 13.62
CA PRO A 191 25.61 -8.03 12.76
C PRO A 191 25.30 -7.76 11.28
N CYS A 192 24.10 -8.09 10.81
CA CYS A 192 23.72 -8.08 9.39
C CYS A 192 22.33 -7.49 9.17
N TYR A 193 22.07 -7.07 7.94
CA TYR A 193 20.74 -6.64 7.49
C TYR A 193 19.72 -7.79 7.64
N GLY A 194 18.52 -7.48 8.11
CA GLY A 194 17.44 -8.44 8.36
C GLY A 194 17.56 -9.27 9.64
N ASP A 195 18.72 -9.28 10.32
CA ASP A 195 18.90 -9.97 11.60
C ASP A 195 18.25 -9.18 12.75
N THR A 196 17.86 -9.85 13.84
CA THR A 196 17.15 -9.21 14.96
C THR A 196 18.08 -8.48 15.95
N ALA A 197 17.68 -7.28 16.40
CA ALA A 197 18.34 -6.56 17.49
C ALA A 197 17.92 -7.06 18.88
N GLN A 198 18.74 -6.79 19.90
CA GLN A 198 18.38 -7.03 21.31
C GLN A 198 18.31 -5.70 22.07
N ILE A 199 17.32 -5.53 22.94
CA ILE A 199 17.11 -4.34 23.76
C ILE A 199 16.59 -4.69 25.15
N TRP A 200 17.06 -3.99 26.19
CA TRP A 200 16.63 -4.24 27.57
C TRP A 200 16.76 -2.98 28.42
N ALA A 201 15.93 -2.88 29.46
CA ALA A 201 15.94 -1.75 30.39
C ALA A 201 17.17 -1.82 31.31
N ASP A 202 17.67 -0.66 31.73
CA ASP A 202 18.70 -0.56 32.75
C ASP A 202 18.10 -0.83 34.14
N MET A 203 18.34 -2.03 34.67
CA MET A 203 17.88 -2.45 35.99
C MET A 203 18.81 -2.04 37.13
N SER A 204 19.89 -1.29 36.85
CA SER A 204 20.82 -0.83 37.88
C SER A 204 20.36 0.43 38.63
N ASP A 205 19.19 0.95 38.27
CA ASP A 205 18.59 2.13 38.88
C ASP A 205 18.14 1.89 40.32
N ASP A 206 18.66 2.69 41.24
CA ASP A 206 18.38 2.59 42.67
C ASP A 206 16.99 3.08 43.07
N ALA A 207 16.23 3.70 42.16
CA ALA A 207 14.82 4.02 42.31
C ALA A 207 13.88 2.81 42.12
N ILE A 208 14.41 1.69 41.59
CA ILE A 208 13.69 0.43 41.37
C ILE A 208 14.11 -0.54 42.47
N VAL A 209 13.34 -0.61 43.56
CA VAL A 209 13.69 -1.44 44.73
C VAL A 209 13.25 -2.89 44.54
N ASP A 210 12.08 -3.11 43.91
CA ASP A 210 11.62 -4.44 43.49
C ASP A 210 11.31 -4.44 41.98
N PRO A 211 12.20 -5.01 41.14
CA PRO A 211 11.99 -5.11 39.70
C PRO A 211 10.71 -5.87 39.30
N ASN A 212 10.16 -6.73 40.16
CA ASN A 212 8.93 -7.48 39.86
C ASN A 212 7.67 -6.65 40.05
N GLN A 213 7.76 -5.52 40.76
CA GLN A 213 6.67 -4.57 40.97
C GLN A 213 6.81 -3.33 40.08
N ALA A 214 7.93 -3.19 39.37
CA ALA A 214 8.12 -2.15 38.38
C ALA A 214 7.47 -2.53 37.04
N VAL A 215 6.87 -1.55 36.38
CA VAL A 215 6.26 -1.67 35.05
C VAL A 215 7.14 -0.94 34.05
N PHE A 216 7.51 -1.63 32.97
CA PHE A 216 8.37 -1.12 31.91
C PHE A 216 7.55 -1.05 30.63
N GLU A 217 7.10 0.15 30.26
CA GLU A 217 6.28 0.41 29.08
C GLU A 217 7.17 0.76 27.88
N TRP A 218 7.21 -0.14 26.90
CA TRP A 218 7.95 0.06 25.65
C TRP A 218 7.02 0.55 24.53
N ASN A 219 7.41 1.62 23.85
CA ASN A 219 6.79 2.09 22.63
C ASN A 219 7.80 2.01 21.47
N TRP A 220 7.42 1.24 20.44
CA TRP A 220 8.26 0.90 19.29
C TRP A 220 8.07 1.85 18.08
N GLY A 221 7.32 2.94 18.25
CA GLY A 221 7.07 3.92 17.17
C GLY A 221 5.81 3.64 16.33
N ASP A 222 5.56 4.50 15.33
CA ASP A 222 4.37 4.46 14.45
C ASP A 222 4.49 3.45 13.30
N CYS A 223 5.69 2.91 13.06
CA CYS A 223 5.82 1.69 12.27
C CYS A 223 5.12 0.57 13.05
N THR A 224 4.30 -0.23 12.40
CA THR A 224 3.87 -1.51 12.96
C THR A 224 5.09 -2.45 12.98
N ASP A 225 6.11 -2.12 13.78
CA ASP A 225 7.23 -2.98 14.11
C ASP A 225 6.65 -4.18 14.84
N THR A 226 6.32 -5.21 14.07
CA THR A 226 5.90 -6.48 14.62
C THR A 226 7.08 -7.05 15.41
N LEU A 227 6.98 -7.03 16.74
CA LEU A 227 7.75 -7.87 17.64
C LEU A 227 7.59 -9.33 17.20
N ILE A 228 8.58 -9.90 16.50
CA ILE A 228 8.43 -11.28 16.03
C ILE A 228 8.75 -12.32 17.10
N TYR A 229 9.66 -12.10 18.06
CA TYR A 229 9.83 -13.06 19.17
C TYR A 229 10.46 -12.43 20.43
N GLY A 230 9.64 -11.85 21.29
CA GLY A 230 10.09 -11.39 22.61
C GLY A 230 8.93 -11.01 23.51
N ASN A 231 7.93 -11.89 23.63
CA ASN A 231 6.69 -11.67 24.39
C ASN A 231 5.90 -10.46 23.85
N SER A 232 4.59 -10.57 23.61
CA SER A 232 3.72 -9.39 23.38
C SER A 232 3.56 -8.54 24.65
N ASP A 233 4.54 -8.61 25.54
CA ASP A 233 4.57 -8.11 26.88
C ASP A 233 5.28 -6.77 26.80
N THR A 234 4.49 -5.75 26.49
CA THR A 234 4.91 -4.35 26.61
C THR A 234 5.18 -3.95 28.06
N THR A 235 5.16 -4.91 28.99
CA THR A 235 5.33 -4.75 30.43
C THR A 235 6.43 -5.70 30.93
N GLY A 236 7.70 -5.37 30.68
CA GLY A 236 8.81 -6.18 31.18
C GLY A 236 10.21 -5.60 31.01
N SER A 237 11.09 -5.87 31.98
CA SER A 237 12.51 -5.48 31.99
C SER A 237 13.45 -6.43 31.24
N GLY A 238 12.94 -7.55 30.75
CA GLY A 238 13.71 -8.60 30.08
C GLY A 238 14.37 -8.14 28.77
N VAL A 239 15.22 -9.01 28.21
CA VAL A 239 15.80 -8.79 26.88
C VAL A 239 14.73 -9.05 25.83
N HIS A 240 14.34 -7.99 25.14
CA HIS A 240 13.44 -8.03 24.00
C HIS A 240 14.24 -8.22 22.71
N THR A 241 13.71 -9.04 21.80
CA THR A 241 14.29 -9.25 20.47
C THR A 241 13.42 -8.52 19.46
N VAL A 242 14.02 -7.58 18.74
CA VAL A 242 13.34 -6.69 17.80
C VAL A 242 13.69 -7.12 16.37
N SER A 243 12.67 -7.35 15.57
CA SER A 243 12.78 -7.58 14.12
C SER A 243 12.29 -6.34 13.38
N TRP A 244 12.95 -6.04 12.26
CA TRP A 244 12.64 -4.87 11.44
C TRP A 244 11.42 -5.17 10.55
N ALA A 245 10.38 -4.34 10.59
CA ALA A 245 9.23 -4.49 9.70
C ALA A 245 9.48 -3.71 8.40
N THR A 246 9.30 -4.38 7.26
CA THR A 246 9.45 -3.79 5.91
C THR A 246 8.29 -2.88 5.50
N ASN A 247 7.28 -2.68 6.35
CA ASN A 247 5.99 -2.08 6.01
C ASN A 247 5.79 -0.67 6.61
N CYS A 248 6.87 -0.02 7.07
CA CYS A 248 6.84 1.42 7.29
C CYS A 248 6.52 2.07 5.93
N ASP A 249 5.45 2.86 5.88
CA ASP A 249 4.99 3.58 4.69
C ASP A 249 6.21 4.21 3.97
N GLU A 250 6.28 4.09 2.63
CA GLU A 250 7.39 4.65 1.81
C GLU A 250 7.55 6.17 2.02
N SER A 251 6.60 6.82 2.71
CA SER A 251 6.67 8.22 3.13
C SER A 251 7.54 8.50 4.36
N ASP A 252 7.83 7.51 5.20
CA ASP A 252 8.66 7.68 6.42
C ASP A 252 10.08 7.12 6.27
N THR A 253 10.41 6.56 5.11
CA THR A 253 11.77 6.57 4.56
C THR A 253 12.18 8.00 4.22
N TYR A 254 12.34 8.84 5.24
CA TYR A 254 13.27 9.97 5.15
C TYR A 254 14.67 9.37 5.07
N LEU A 255 15.04 8.91 3.87
CA LEU A 255 16.42 8.80 3.46
C LEU A 255 17.00 10.20 3.66
N ILE A 256 17.70 10.40 4.78
CA ILE A 256 18.57 11.57 4.90
C ILE A 256 19.52 11.42 3.72
N PRO A 257 19.60 12.40 2.80
CA PRO A 257 20.49 12.27 1.65
C PRO A 257 21.93 12.06 2.15
N GLY A 258 22.45 10.82 2.03
CA GLY A 258 23.76 10.42 2.52
C GLY A 258 23.80 9.41 3.68
N GLU A 259 22.68 8.97 4.27
CA GLU A 259 22.65 7.87 5.25
C GLU A 259 21.68 6.75 4.82
N ASP A 260 22.20 5.67 4.22
CA ASP A 260 21.40 4.51 3.74
C ASP A 260 21.04 3.49 4.84
N SER A 261 20.92 3.90 6.11
CA SER A 261 20.60 3.00 7.23
C SER A 261 19.19 3.28 7.74
N LEU A 262 18.35 2.25 7.78
CA LEU A 262 17.03 2.30 8.41
C LEU A 262 17.22 2.53 9.92
N TYR A 263 16.50 3.51 10.47
CA TYR A 263 16.55 3.83 11.90
C TYR A 263 15.18 3.61 12.52
N HIS A 264 15.17 3.01 13.71
CA HIS A 264 13.97 2.71 14.48
C HIS A 264 14.02 3.48 15.78
N VAL A 265 12.91 4.14 16.12
CA VAL A 265 12.80 4.96 17.32
C VAL A 265 12.15 4.12 18.41
N VAL A 266 12.86 3.92 19.53
CA VAL A 266 12.32 3.23 20.69
C VAL A 266 12.19 4.20 21.85
N THR A 267 11.04 4.17 22.51
CA THR A 267 10.77 4.92 23.74
C THR A 267 10.50 3.98 24.89
N LEU A 268 11.11 4.24 26.04
CA LEU A 268 10.86 3.53 27.29
C LEU A 268 10.26 4.50 28.32
N ARG A 269 9.29 4.00 29.07
CA ARG A 269 8.73 4.64 30.27
C ARG A 269 8.69 3.61 31.40
N VAL A 270 9.13 4.00 32.59
CA VAL A 270 9.23 3.10 33.74
C VAL A 270 8.39 3.63 34.89
N THR A 271 7.58 2.77 35.48
CA THR A 271 6.85 3.04 36.72
C THR A 271 7.38 2.12 37.81
N ASN A 272 7.88 2.67 38.91
CA ASN A 272 8.39 1.84 40.02
C ASN A 272 7.25 1.34 40.93
N GLN A 273 7.60 0.54 41.93
CA GLN A 273 6.66 -0.05 42.90
C GLN A 273 5.84 0.97 43.71
N TYR A 274 6.30 2.22 43.78
CA TYR A 274 5.61 3.32 44.47
C TYR A 274 4.72 4.14 43.54
N SER A 275 4.47 3.66 42.31
CA SER A 275 3.72 4.36 41.25
C SER A 275 4.40 5.64 40.74
N CYS A 276 5.71 5.81 41.00
CA CYS A 276 6.46 6.93 40.45
C CYS A 276 6.93 6.65 39.03
N VAL A 277 6.59 7.57 38.15
CA VAL A 277 6.83 7.46 36.71
C VAL A 277 8.09 8.22 36.32
N SER A 278 8.92 7.59 35.48
CA SER A 278 10.10 8.19 34.86
C SER A 278 9.71 9.27 33.84
N PHE A 279 10.69 10.11 33.47
CA PHE A 279 10.61 10.79 32.18
C PHE A 279 10.76 9.76 31.06
N GLU A 280 10.05 9.97 29.95
CA GLU A 280 10.20 9.12 28.77
C GLU A 280 11.59 9.33 28.16
N ARG A 281 12.29 8.23 27.89
CA ARG A 281 13.56 8.26 27.15
C ARG A 281 13.34 7.69 25.77
N LYS A 282 13.74 8.46 24.77
CA LYS A 282 13.71 8.09 23.35
C LYS A 282 15.14 7.92 22.83
N ASP A 283 15.39 6.83 22.12
CA ASP A 283 16.67 6.56 21.47
C ASP A 283 16.44 5.92 20.09
N THR A 284 17.47 5.89 19.25
CA THR A 284 17.41 5.35 17.88
C THR A 284 18.31 4.15 17.70
N ILE A 285 17.75 3.04 17.21
CA ILE A 285 18.48 1.83 16.84
C ILE A 285 18.62 1.83 15.32
N ARG A 286 19.84 1.58 14.82
CA ARG A 286 20.13 1.56 13.38
C ARG A 286 20.32 0.14 12.90
N GLU A 287 19.68 -0.21 11.80
CA GLU A 287 19.90 -1.49 11.11
C GLU A 287 21.16 -1.39 10.22
N PRO A 288 21.99 -2.45 10.15
CA PRO A 288 23.08 -2.53 9.19
C PRO A 288 22.58 -2.40 7.74
N LYS A 289 23.42 -1.90 6.83
CA LYS A 289 23.05 -1.78 5.41
C LYS A 289 23.00 -3.15 4.72
N PRO A 290 22.09 -3.36 3.74
CA PRO A 290 22.12 -4.56 2.91
C PRO A 290 23.41 -4.64 2.09
N LEU A 291 23.82 -5.86 1.73
CA LEU A 291 24.98 -6.08 0.89
C LEU A 291 24.68 -5.64 -0.56
N SER A 292 25.26 -4.53 -1.00
CA SER A 292 25.05 -3.98 -2.35
C SER A 292 26.35 -4.02 -3.17
N PRO A 293 26.75 -5.18 -3.73
CA PRO A 293 27.87 -5.25 -4.66
C PRO A 293 27.53 -4.56 -6.00
N GLU A 294 28.56 -4.07 -6.69
CA GLU A 294 28.40 -3.59 -8.07
C GLU A 294 28.35 -4.80 -9.02
N ILE A 295 27.25 -4.91 -9.75
CA ILE A 295 26.97 -6.01 -10.69
C ILE A 295 26.66 -5.38 -12.05
N THR A 296 27.37 -5.81 -13.07
CA THR A 296 27.10 -5.41 -14.46
C THR A 296 26.37 -6.54 -15.17
N VAL A 297 25.25 -6.21 -15.81
CA VAL A 297 24.48 -7.16 -16.64
C VAL A 297 24.56 -6.70 -18.09
N THR A 298 24.94 -7.62 -18.96
CA THR A 298 24.82 -7.48 -20.41
C THR A 298 23.61 -8.27 -20.85
N ASP A 299 22.66 -7.57 -21.46
CA ASP A 299 21.42 -8.13 -21.99
C ASP A 299 21.70 -9.26 -22.98
N ALA A 300 20.88 -10.32 -22.93
CA ALA A 300 20.79 -11.25 -24.04
C ALA A 300 20.13 -10.56 -25.24
N THR A 301 20.38 -11.08 -26.44
CA THR A 301 19.78 -10.53 -27.66
C THR A 301 19.16 -11.61 -28.54
N CYS A 302 18.05 -11.26 -29.19
CA CYS A 302 17.38 -12.11 -30.19
C CYS A 302 17.02 -13.52 -29.68
N SER A 303 16.68 -13.66 -28.39
CA SER A 303 16.44 -14.97 -27.75
C SER A 303 17.60 -15.95 -27.89
N GLN A 304 18.82 -15.40 -27.98
CA GLN A 304 20.05 -16.16 -27.95
C GLN A 304 20.57 -16.29 -26.51
N ILE A 305 21.40 -17.30 -26.32
CA ILE A 305 22.08 -17.57 -25.06
C ILE A 305 23.42 -16.83 -25.08
N ASN A 306 23.38 -15.50 -24.98
CA ASN A 306 24.55 -14.63 -25.11
C ASN A 306 24.60 -13.50 -24.07
N GLY A 307 23.67 -13.47 -23.11
CA GLY A 307 23.73 -12.54 -21.99
C GLY A 307 24.92 -12.84 -21.09
N CYS A 308 25.36 -11.83 -20.33
CA CYS A 308 26.45 -11.97 -19.37
C CYS A 308 26.15 -11.26 -18.05
N ILE A 309 26.67 -11.78 -16.96
CA ILE A 309 26.73 -11.12 -15.66
C ILE A 309 28.19 -11.03 -15.23
N ASP A 310 28.63 -9.84 -14.86
CA ASP A 310 29.96 -9.56 -14.34
C ASP A 310 29.88 -8.97 -12.92
N LEU A 311 30.52 -9.64 -11.97
CA LEU A 311 30.51 -9.30 -10.54
C LEU A 311 31.79 -8.52 -10.22
N ASN A 312 31.65 -7.27 -9.74
CA ASN A 312 32.82 -6.46 -9.39
C ASN A 312 33.57 -7.07 -8.17
N THR A 313 34.87 -7.31 -8.33
CA THR A 313 35.76 -7.88 -7.30
C THR A 313 36.83 -6.92 -6.80
N ASP A 314 36.87 -5.68 -7.29
CA ASP A 314 38.00 -4.74 -7.11
C ASP A 314 38.37 -4.48 -5.64
N ASN A 315 37.39 -4.51 -4.74
CA ASN A 315 37.59 -4.20 -3.33
C ASN A 315 37.73 -5.45 -2.42
N ASN A 316 37.69 -6.68 -2.96
CA ASN A 316 37.70 -7.95 -2.20
C ASN A 316 36.76 -7.96 -0.97
N THR A 317 35.69 -7.16 -1.03
CA THR A 317 34.76 -6.95 0.09
C THR A 317 33.73 -8.07 0.15
N TYR A 318 33.35 -8.56 -1.02
CA TYR A 318 32.32 -9.57 -1.21
C TYR A 318 32.95 -10.87 -1.72
N THR A 319 32.40 -11.99 -1.27
CA THR A 319 32.59 -13.31 -1.85
C THR A 319 31.27 -13.72 -2.52
N PHE A 320 31.36 -14.23 -3.73
CA PHE A 320 30.23 -14.57 -4.58
C PHE A 320 30.09 -16.09 -4.71
N TYR A 321 28.86 -16.59 -4.70
CA TYR A 321 28.57 -18.00 -4.91
C TYR A 321 27.22 -18.18 -5.61
N TRP A 322 27.20 -18.68 -6.83
CA TRP A 322 25.98 -18.96 -7.57
C TRP A 322 25.23 -20.15 -6.97
N LEU A 323 23.94 -19.97 -6.73
CA LEU A 323 23.03 -21.03 -6.30
C LEU A 323 22.25 -21.64 -7.48
N ASP A 324 22.42 -21.08 -8.68
CA ASP A 324 21.80 -21.55 -9.91
C ASP A 324 22.56 -22.74 -10.50
N GLY A 325 21.87 -23.87 -10.65
CA GLY A 325 22.45 -25.11 -11.17
C GLY A 325 22.84 -25.08 -12.66
N ARG A 326 22.48 -24.02 -13.41
CA ARG A 326 22.88 -23.84 -14.80
C ARG A 326 24.33 -23.33 -14.94
N ILE A 327 24.88 -22.73 -13.88
CA ILE A 327 26.24 -22.19 -13.86
C ILE A 327 27.20 -23.31 -13.44
N SER A 328 28.20 -23.59 -14.27
CA SER A 328 29.08 -24.75 -14.07
C SER A 328 30.06 -24.62 -12.91
N ASP A 329 30.66 -23.43 -12.76
CA ASP A 329 31.50 -23.11 -11.59
C ASP A 329 30.76 -22.07 -10.75
N PRO A 330 30.28 -22.42 -9.55
CA PRO A 330 29.51 -21.52 -8.73
C PRO A 330 30.35 -20.35 -8.18
N THR A 331 31.67 -20.34 -8.35
CA THR A 331 32.55 -19.26 -7.90
C THR A 331 32.97 -18.30 -9.01
N ASP A 332 32.51 -18.52 -10.24
CA ASP A 332 32.81 -17.63 -11.36
C ASP A 332 32.26 -16.22 -11.12
N THR A 333 33.13 -15.24 -11.30
CA THR A 333 32.79 -13.81 -11.13
C THR A 333 32.27 -13.19 -12.42
N THR A 334 32.53 -13.83 -13.56
CA THR A 334 32.01 -13.42 -14.86
C THR A 334 31.41 -14.64 -15.52
N VAL A 335 30.09 -14.63 -15.73
CA VAL A 335 29.34 -15.72 -16.34
C VAL A 335 28.67 -15.19 -17.60
N CYS A 336 28.96 -15.81 -18.74
CA CYS A 336 28.38 -15.49 -20.03
C CYS A 336 27.60 -16.70 -20.56
N ASP A 337 27.06 -16.56 -21.78
CA ASP A 337 26.17 -17.55 -22.39
C ASP A 337 24.94 -17.79 -21.49
N LEU A 338 24.32 -16.69 -21.06
CA LEU A 338 23.11 -16.70 -20.26
C LEU A 338 21.87 -16.45 -21.12
N GLU A 339 20.78 -17.11 -20.75
CA GLU A 339 19.45 -16.92 -21.31
C GLU A 339 18.84 -15.62 -20.75
N GLY A 340 18.10 -14.88 -21.58
CA GLY A 340 17.33 -13.71 -21.15
C GLY A 340 15.82 -13.99 -21.03
N GLY A 341 15.04 -12.93 -20.76
CA GLY A 341 13.58 -12.98 -20.79
C GLY A 341 12.98 -13.79 -19.63
N ASP A 342 11.91 -14.55 -19.88
CA ASP A 342 11.16 -15.28 -18.83
C ASP A 342 12.03 -16.23 -17.96
N ASN A 343 13.14 -16.73 -18.51
CA ASN A 343 14.09 -17.61 -17.80
C ASN A 343 15.37 -16.89 -17.32
N GLY A 344 15.50 -15.59 -17.53
CA GLY A 344 16.71 -14.79 -17.26
C GLY A 344 17.00 -14.50 -15.79
N ASN A 345 16.37 -15.18 -14.85
CA ASN A 345 16.60 -14.99 -13.42
C ASN A 345 17.69 -15.93 -12.90
N TYR A 346 18.75 -15.38 -12.30
CA TYR A 346 19.90 -16.12 -11.77
C TYR A 346 20.12 -15.80 -10.29
N LEU A 347 20.15 -16.85 -9.45
CA LEU A 347 20.27 -16.70 -8.01
C LEU A 347 21.74 -16.68 -7.56
N LEU A 348 22.16 -15.57 -6.96
CA LEU A 348 23.50 -15.36 -6.43
C LEU A 348 23.48 -15.23 -4.91
N GLN A 349 24.36 -15.94 -4.22
CA GLN A 349 24.66 -15.70 -2.81
C GLN A 349 25.88 -14.79 -2.68
N ILE A 350 25.75 -13.72 -1.90
CA ILE A 350 26.81 -12.77 -1.58
C ILE A 350 27.17 -12.93 -0.11
N THR A 351 28.46 -12.91 0.20
CA THR A 351 28.97 -13.00 1.58
C THR A 351 29.98 -11.89 1.84
N ALA A 352 29.83 -11.16 2.95
CA ALA A 352 30.77 -10.13 3.38
C ALA A 352 30.94 -10.15 4.90
N LYS A 353 31.99 -9.50 5.43
CA LYS A 353 32.13 -9.34 6.88
C LYS A 353 31.11 -8.33 7.41
N ALA A 354 30.61 -8.55 8.63
CA ALA A 354 29.76 -7.57 9.32
C ALA A 354 30.46 -6.20 9.42
N GLU A 355 29.71 -5.10 9.31
CA GLU A 355 30.28 -3.75 9.33
C GLU A 355 30.97 -3.43 10.66
N ASP A 356 30.31 -3.74 11.79
CA ASP A 356 30.90 -3.60 13.12
C ASP A 356 31.77 -4.80 13.50
N GLN A 357 33.00 -4.81 12.99
CA GLN A 357 34.01 -5.79 13.34
C GLN A 357 34.53 -5.67 14.79
N SER A 358 34.20 -4.60 15.51
CA SER A 358 34.61 -4.44 16.91
C SER A 358 33.73 -5.29 17.85
N THR A 359 32.42 -5.32 17.58
CA THR A 359 31.45 -6.13 18.31
C THR A 359 31.39 -7.57 17.78
N TYR A 360 31.56 -7.74 16.47
CA TYR A 360 31.39 -9.04 15.78
C TYR A 360 32.65 -9.50 15.04
N PRO A 361 33.75 -9.77 15.76
CA PRO A 361 34.95 -10.29 15.13
C PRO A 361 34.67 -11.69 14.56
N ASN A 362 34.86 -11.86 13.26
CA ASN A 362 34.64 -13.09 12.48
C ASN A 362 33.17 -13.41 12.12
N TYR A 363 32.24 -12.47 12.24
CA TYR A 363 30.89 -12.67 11.69
C TYR A 363 30.83 -12.27 10.22
N TYR A 364 30.10 -13.06 9.42
CA TYR A 364 29.91 -12.86 7.99
C TYR A 364 28.41 -12.82 7.67
N CYS A 365 28.00 -11.76 7.00
CA CYS A 365 26.66 -11.57 6.47
C CYS A 365 26.51 -12.32 5.15
N VAL A 366 25.38 -12.97 4.98
CA VAL A 366 25.05 -13.77 3.80
C VAL A 366 23.70 -13.32 3.28
N GLU A 367 23.64 -12.93 2.02
CA GLU A 367 22.41 -12.48 1.35
C GLU A 367 22.24 -13.18 0.00
N GLN A 368 21.00 -13.36 -0.43
CA GLN A 368 20.66 -13.92 -1.74
C GLN A 368 20.08 -12.83 -2.63
N HIS A 369 20.61 -12.71 -3.84
CA HIS A 369 20.20 -11.75 -4.85
C HIS A 369 19.70 -12.49 -6.08
N ASN A 370 18.54 -12.09 -6.58
CA ASN A 370 18.02 -12.56 -7.85
C ASN A 370 18.40 -11.56 -8.94
N ILE A 371 19.29 -11.96 -9.85
CA ILE A 371 19.80 -11.11 -10.93
C ILE A 371 19.03 -11.45 -12.20
N TYR A 372 18.41 -10.44 -12.81
CA TYR A 372 17.65 -10.60 -14.04
C TYR A 372 18.47 -10.17 -15.25
N VAL A 373 18.64 -11.09 -16.20
CA VAL A 373 19.19 -10.85 -17.54
C VAL A 373 18.02 -10.62 -18.49
N PRO A 374 17.82 -9.40 -19.02
CA PRO A 374 16.79 -9.16 -20.02
C PRO A 374 17.18 -9.78 -21.37
N ASP A 375 16.19 -10.05 -22.21
CA ASP A 375 16.37 -10.34 -23.65
C ASP A 375 15.89 -9.13 -24.44
N THR A 376 16.74 -8.61 -25.32
CA THR A 376 16.48 -7.40 -26.10
C THR A 376 16.55 -7.65 -27.59
N GLY A 377 15.79 -6.84 -28.34
CA GLY A 377 15.80 -6.89 -29.80
C GLY A 377 14.89 -7.94 -30.43
N GLU A 378 14.13 -8.73 -29.66
CA GLU A 378 13.10 -9.60 -30.21
C GLU A 378 12.11 -8.77 -31.06
N VAL A 379 11.92 -9.18 -32.31
CA VAL A 379 11.03 -8.52 -33.27
C VAL A 379 10.17 -9.57 -33.93
N THR A 380 8.90 -9.25 -34.18
CA THR A 380 7.98 -10.14 -34.88
C THR A 380 7.48 -9.46 -36.15
N ALA A 381 7.69 -10.09 -37.30
CA ALA A 381 7.22 -9.64 -38.60
C ALA A 381 5.74 -9.94 -38.78
N PHE A 382 4.95 -8.95 -39.19
CA PHE A 382 3.56 -9.18 -39.57
C PHE A 382 3.07 -8.04 -40.48
N PHE A 383 2.16 -8.34 -41.41
CA PHE A 383 1.51 -7.32 -42.22
C PHE A 383 0.04 -7.64 -42.49
N ASP A 384 -0.73 -6.60 -42.76
CA ASP A 384 -2.17 -6.71 -43.02
C ASP A 384 -2.43 -7.47 -44.32
N THR A 385 -3.12 -8.61 -44.21
CA THR A 385 -3.52 -9.44 -45.35
C THR A 385 -4.99 -9.31 -45.71
N THR A 386 -5.76 -8.54 -44.95
CA THR A 386 -7.23 -8.46 -45.11
C THR A 386 -7.67 -7.79 -46.41
N GLY A 387 -6.79 -6.97 -46.98
CA GLY A 387 -6.97 -6.35 -48.30
C GLY A 387 -6.57 -7.22 -49.48
N PHE A 388 -5.84 -8.33 -49.27
CA PHE A 388 -5.46 -9.24 -50.36
C PHE A 388 -6.60 -10.23 -50.57
N VAL A 389 -7.50 -9.90 -51.48
CA VAL A 389 -8.71 -10.70 -51.62
C VAL A 389 -8.43 -12.00 -52.36
N ILE A 390 -8.66 -13.10 -51.65
CA ILE A 390 -9.13 -14.38 -52.19
C ILE A 390 -10.63 -14.32 -52.00
N GLY A 391 -11.42 -14.18 -53.07
CA GLY A 391 -12.83 -13.86 -52.83
C GLY A 391 -13.68 -15.10 -52.54
N GLY A 392 -15.00 -14.92 -52.60
CA GLY A 392 -15.95 -15.50 -51.64
C GLY A 392 -16.16 -17.02 -51.64
N ASP A 393 -15.54 -17.73 -52.57
CA ASP A 393 -15.42 -19.19 -52.72
C ASP A 393 -13.96 -19.64 -52.95
N GLY A 394 -13.03 -18.70 -52.90
CA GLY A 394 -11.72 -18.74 -53.56
C GLY A 394 -11.52 -17.60 -54.59
N LEU A 395 -12.57 -16.95 -55.11
CA LEU A 395 -12.50 -16.04 -56.27
C LEU A 395 -12.48 -14.55 -55.93
N ALA A 396 -11.32 -13.91 -56.14
CA ALA A 396 -10.87 -12.54 -55.87
C ALA A 396 -11.89 -11.37 -55.84
N SER A 397 -11.56 -10.31 -55.08
CA SER A 397 -12.09 -8.98 -55.38
C SER A 397 -11.31 -8.44 -56.57
N TYR A 398 -12.05 -7.96 -57.54
CA TYR A 398 -11.61 -7.68 -58.90
C TYR A 398 -10.82 -6.38 -59.11
N ASP A 399 -10.15 -5.85 -58.07
CA ASP A 399 -9.51 -4.52 -58.13
C ASP A 399 -8.02 -4.55 -58.51
N SER A 400 -7.38 -5.72 -58.65
CA SER A 400 -5.95 -5.84 -58.96
C SER A 400 -5.69 -6.16 -60.45
N ILE A 401 -6.11 -5.23 -61.31
CA ILE A 401 -5.88 -5.30 -62.76
C ILE A 401 -4.54 -4.64 -63.08
N VAL A 402 -3.69 -5.27 -63.91
CA VAL A 402 -2.42 -4.64 -64.29
C VAL A 402 -2.61 -3.31 -65.03
N PRO A 403 -1.85 -2.25 -64.70
CA PRO A 403 -0.91 -2.15 -63.58
C PRO A 403 -1.64 -2.12 -62.23
N ALA A 404 -1.37 -3.09 -61.37
CA ALA A 404 -2.09 -3.30 -60.11
C ALA A 404 -1.32 -2.71 -58.94
N GLU A 405 -1.85 -1.64 -58.35
CA GLU A 405 -1.24 -0.93 -57.22
C GLU A 405 -1.79 -1.46 -55.88
N ILE A 406 -0.89 -1.96 -55.03
CA ILE A 406 -1.23 -2.57 -53.74
C ILE A 406 -0.44 -1.90 -52.62
N ILE A 407 -1.15 -1.52 -51.55
CA ILE A 407 -0.54 -0.95 -50.34
C ILE A 407 -0.32 -2.07 -49.33
N PHE A 408 0.94 -2.30 -48.96
CA PHE A 408 1.30 -3.22 -47.88
C PHE A 408 1.38 -2.45 -46.56
N ARG A 409 0.65 -2.91 -45.54
CA ARG A 409 0.61 -2.28 -44.23
C ARG A 409 1.33 -3.13 -43.19
N ASP A 410 2.42 -2.62 -42.66
CA ASP A 410 3.17 -3.24 -41.59
C ASP A 410 2.36 -3.28 -40.28
N LEU A 411 2.39 -4.43 -39.63
CA LEU A 411 1.79 -4.72 -38.32
C LEU A 411 2.82 -5.43 -37.42
N SER A 412 4.11 -5.34 -37.75
CA SER A 412 5.21 -5.92 -36.97
C SER A 412 5.28 -5.30 -35.57
N SER A 413 5.97 -5.95 -34.64
CA SER A 413 6.10 -5.44 -33.27
C SER A 413 6.82 -4.08 -33.23
N ASP A 414 6.60 -3.32 -32.15
CA ASP A 414 7.21 -1.99 -31.92
C ASP A 414 8.76 -2.01 -31.89
N ALA A 415 9.37 -3.19 -31.86
CA ALA A 415 10.81 -3.39 -31.95
C ALA A 415 11.36 -3.25 -33.39
N ALA A 416 10.51 -3.33 -34.43
CA ALA A 416 10.94 -3.23 -35.82
C ALA A 416 11.58 -1.87 -36.15
N ARG A 417 12.73 -1.88 -36.84
CA ARG A 417 13.49 -0.66 -37.20
C ARG A 417 13.81 -0.57 -38.68
N ASN A 418 13.98 -1.71 -39.35
CA ASN A 418 14.23 -1.79 -40.79
C ASN A 418 13.26 -2.78 -41.41
N TRP A 419 12.79 -2.49 -42.61
CA TRP A 419 11.88 -3.35 -43.38
C TRP A 419 12.55 -3.72 -44.71
N LYS A 420 12.31 -4.94 -45.19
CA LYS A 420 12.67 -5.38 -46.54
C LYS A 420 11.52 -6.20 -47.09
N TRP A 421 10.86 -5.65 -48.10
CA TRP A 421 9.80 -6.30 -48.83
C TRP A 421 10.37 -6.95 -50.09
N ARG A 422 10.06 -8.23 -50.30
CA ARG A 422 10.42 -8.97 -51.52
C ARG A 422 9.21 -9.70 -52.04
N PHE A 423 9.10 -9.77 -53.37
CA PHE A 423 7.99 -10.41 -54.05
C PHE A 423 8.51 -11.56 -54.90
N TYR A 424 7.79 -12.68 -54.89
CA TYR A 424 8.16 -13.87 -55.63
C TYR A 424 6.98 -14.29 -56.51
N ASP A 425 7.24 -14.93 -57.64
CA ASP A 425 6.20 -15.55 -58.43
C ASP A 425 5.77 -16.91 -57.84
N GLN A 426 4.83 -17.57 -58.50
CA GLN A 426 4.34 -18.90 -58.14
C GLN A 426 5.40 -20.02 -58.21
N TYR A 427 6.55 -19.78 -58.85
CA TYR A 427 7.67 -20.71 -58.93
C TYR A 427 8.73 -20.44 -57.86
N GLY A 428 8.58 -19.34 -57.09
CA GLY A 428 9.52 -18.91 -56.06
C GLY A 428 10.67 -18.06 -56.61
N ASP A 429 10.58 -17.60 -57.86
CA ASP A 429 11.57 -16.71 -58.46
C ASP A 429 11.28 -15.26 -58.01
N LEU A 430 12.35 -14.51 -57.70
CA LEU A 430 12.23 -13.11 -57.27
C LEU A 430 11.71 -12.25 -58.44
N VAL A 431 10.70 -11.45 -58.16
CA VAL A 431 10.03 -10.58 -59.14
C VAL A 431 10.44 -9.13 -58.89
N THR A 432 10.85 -8.47 -59.97
CA THR A 432 11.04 -7.02 -59.98
C THR A 432 9.68 -6.33 -60.07
N VAL A 433 9.40 -5.45 -59.12
CA VAL A 433 8.15 -4.69 -59.02
C VAL A 433 8.42 -3.19 -59.16
N MET A 434 7.38 -2.39 -59.34
CA MET A 434 7.50 -0.93 -59.37
C MET A 434 7.21 -0.35 -57.98
N ASP A 435 8.10 0.51 -57.48
CA ASP A 435 7.88 1.25 -56.23
C ASP A 435 6.90 2.43 -56.41
N SER A 436 6.66 3.18 -55.33
CA SER A 436 5.75 4.34 -55.33
C SER A 436 6.26 5.52 -56.18
N GLU A 437 7.54 5.53 -56.54
CA GLU A 437 8.17 6.53 -57.40
C GLU A 437 8.20 6.08 -58.87
N GLY A 438 7.83 4.82 -59.15
CA GLY A 438 7.84 4.21 -60.47
C GLY A 438 9.21 3.68 -60.89
N ASN A 439 10.09 3.31 -59.95
CA ASN A 439 11.35 2.62 -60.23
C ASN A 439 11.16 1.09 -60.14
N GLU A 440 11.84 0.37 -61.02
CA GLU A 440 11.96 -1.09 -60.95
C GLU A 440 12.90 -1.49 -59.80
N VAL A 441 12.39 -2.27 -58.85
CA VAL A 441 13.11 -2.69 -57.64
C VAL A 441 12.83 -4.15 -57.28
N ASP A 442 13.84 -4.83 -56.76
CA ASP A 442 13.75 -6.21 -56.26
C ASP A 442 13.48 -6.27 -54.75
N GLU A 443 13.72 -5.15 -54.04
CA GLU A 443 13.54 -5.00 -52.60
C GLU A 443 13.12 -3.57 -52.26
N ILE A 444 12.14 -3.42 -51.34
CA ILE A 444 11.65 -2.11 -50.88
C ILE A 444 11.88 -2.01 -49.36
N SER A 445 12.39 -0.88 -48.88
CA SER A 445 12.74 -0.68 -47.47
C SER A 445 11.79 0.23 -46.68
N GLU A 446 10.73 0.71 -47.32
CA GLU A 446 9.69 1.49 -46.67
C GLU A 446 8.86 0.61 -45.73
N GLN A 447 8.39 1.18 -44.60
CA GLN A 447 7.55 0.46 -43.66
C GLN A 447 6.20 0.04 -44.27
N ASN A 448 5.55 0.95 -44.99
CA ASN A 448 4.25 0.71 -45.62
C ASN A 448 4.32 1.02 -47.13
N PRO A 449 4.96 0.16 -47.94
CA PRO A 449 5.20 0.46 -49.33
C PRO A 449 3.91 0.34 -50.14
N THR A 450 3.86 1.12 -51.21
CA THR A 450 2.90 0.93 -52.30
C THR A 450 3.64 0.32 -53.48
N VAL A 451 3.13 -0.81 -53.97
CA VAL A 451 3.82 -1.65 -54.96
C VAL A 451 2.91 -1.84 -56.15
N THR A 452 3.46 -1.64 -57.35
CA THR A 452 2.72 -1.84 -58.60
C THR A 452 3.22 -3.09 -59.34
N PHE A 453 2.30 -4.02 -59.61
CA PHE A 453 2.53 -5.21 -60.41
C PHE A 453 2.16 -4.93 -61.88
N MET A 454 3.12 -5.12 -62.78
CA MET A 454 2.96 -4.80 -64.21
C MET A 454 2.51 -5.99 -65.06
N GLU A 455 2.66 -7.21 -64.54
CA GLU A 455 2.29 -8.44 -65.22
C GLU A 455 1.24 -9.22 -64.41
N PRO A 456 0.29 -9.91 -65.08
CA PRO A 456 -0.66 -10.77 -64.40
C PRO A 456 0.03 -12.04 -63.89
N GLY A 457 -0.38 -12.53 -62.73
CA GLY A 457 0.22 -13.70 -62.12
C GLY A 457 -0.18 -13.89 -60.66
N LEU A 458 0.33 -14.97 -60.06
CA LEU A 458 0.26 -15.23 -58.63
C LEU A 458 1.58 -14.82 -57.98
N TYR A 459 1.51 -13.91 -57.02
CA TYR A 459 2.69 -13.37 -56.33
C TYR A 459 2.67 -13.68 -54.83
N MET A 460 3.81 -14.10 -54.28
CA MET A 460 4.05 -14.26 -52.84
C MET A 460 4.73 -13.00 -52.30
N ALA A 461 4.26 -12.47 -51.18
CA ALA A 461 4.86 -11.33 -50.50
C ALA A 461 5.64 -11.78 -49.26
N ARG A 462 6.89 -11.35 -49.13
CA ARG A 462 7.75 -11.60 -47.96
C ARG A 462 8.14 -10.27 -47.33
N LEU A 463 7.90 -10.16 -46.03
CA LEU A 463 8.39 -9.09 -45.18
C LEU A 463 9.51 -9.62 -44.30
N ILE A 464 10.66 -8.97 -44.32
CA ILE A 464 11.75 -9.18 -43.37
C ILE A 464 11.87 -7.89 -42.55
N VAL A 465 11.77 -8.00 -41.24
CA VAL A 465 12.01 -6.86 -40.34
C VAL A 465 13.23 -7.11 -39.48
N THR A 466 13.98 -6.04 -39.21
CA THR A 466 15.16 -6.09 -38.34
C THR A 466 15.00 -5.11 -37.18
N SER A 467 15.33 -5.54 -35.96
CA SER A 467 15.37 -4.68 -34.77
C SER A 467 16.62 -3.79 -34.72
N ARG A 468 16.83 -3.05 -33.62
CA ARG A 468 18.04 -2.24 -33.44
C ARG A 468 19.27 -3.09 -33.13
N GLU A 469 19.04 -4.27 -32.56
CA GLU A 469 20.03 -5.24 -32.13
C GLU A 469 20.35 -6.26 -33.23
N ASP A 470 19.97 -5.95 -34.48
CA ASP A 470 20.16 -6.77 -35.69
C ASP A 470 19.44 -8.13 -35.66
N CYS A 471 18.40 -8.29 -34.83
CA CYS A 471 17.54 -9.48 -34.85
C CYS A 471 16.58 -9.41 -36.04
N GLU A 472 16.44 -10.51 -36.78
CA GLU A 472 15.55 -10.58 -37.94
C GLU A 472 14.38 -11.55 -37.71
N ASP A 473 13.19 -11.15 -38.15
CA ASP A 473 12.05 -12.05 -38.30
C ASP A 473 11.43 -11.92 -39.70
N ILE A 474 10.79 -13.00 -40.16
CA ILE A 474 10.29 -13.13 -41.54
C ILE A 474 8.82 -13.57 -41.51
N TYR A 475 7.99 -12.83 -42.24
CA TYR A 475 6.59 -13.19 -42.47
C TYR A 475 6.28 -13.26 -43.98
N GLU A 476 5.57 -14.32 -44.38
CA GLU A 476 5.26 -14.61 -45.78
C GLU A 476 3.75 -14.79 -46.00
N TYR A 477 3.24 -14.21 -47.08
CA TYR A 477 1.86 -14.42 -47.54
C TYR A 477 1.87 -15.12 -48.90
N SER A 478 1.22 -16.29 -48.98
CA SER A 478 1.43 -17.27 -50.06
C SER A 478 1.10 -16.78 -51.46
N TYR A 479 -0.11 -16.26 -51.73
CA TYR A 479 -0.49 -15.86 -53.09
C TYR A 479 -1.43 -14.65 -53.13
N ILE A 480 -1.06 -13.67 -53.94
CA ILE A 480 -1.82 -12.49 -54.36
C ILE A 480 -2.06 -12.68 -55.86
N LEU A 481 -3.33 -12.73 -56.28
CA LEU A 481 -3.70 -12.85 -57.69
C LEU A 481 -3.79 -11.47 -58.34
N ILE A 482 -3.04 -11.28 -59.42
CA ILE A 482 -3.07 -10.10 -60.27
C ILE A 482 -3.57 -10.52 -61.65
N VAL A 483 -4.59 -9.85 -62.18
CA VAL A 483 -5.23 -10.19 -63.45
C VAL A 483 -4.99 -9.12 -64.51
N ALA A 484 -5.21 -9.46 -65.79
CA ALA A 484 -5.23 -8.49 -66.87
C ALA A 484 -6.66 -8.05 -67.20
N GLU A 485 -6.82 -6.87 -67.81
CA GLU A 485 -8.11 -6.43 -68.35
C GLU A 485 -8.74 -7.54 -69.20
N SER A 486 -10.03 -7.76 -69.02
CA SER A 486 -10.76 -8.74 -69.82
C SER A 486 -11.07 -8.19 -71.21
N ASP A 487 -11.11 -9.09 -72.19
CA ASP A 487 -11.46 -8.75 -73.58
C ASP A 487 -12.22 -9.90 -74.24
N LEU A 488 -13.14 -9.55 -75.14
CA LEU A 488 -14.02 -10.48 -75.82
C LEU A 488 -14.25 -10.06 -77.27
N GLU A 489 -13.69 -10.83 -78.21
CA GLU A 489 -13.89 -10.63 -79.65
C GLU A 489 -14.63 -11.80 -80.30
N LEU A 490 -15.59 -11.48 -81.17
CA LEU A 490 -16.43 -12.48 -81.83
C LEU A 490 -16.17 -12.55 -83.34
N PRO A 491 -15.96 -13.76 -83.91
CA PRO A 491 -15.84 -13.90 -85.35
C PRO A 491 -17.18 -13.62 -86.06
N ASN A 492 -17.12 -13.23 -87.34
CA ASN A 492 -18.31 -12.98 -88.15
C ASN A 492 -18.54 -14.06 -89.24
N ILE A 493 -17.61 -14.99 -89.39
CA ILE A 493 -17.63 -16.06 -90.38
C ILE A 493 -16.87 -17.28 -89.86
N PHE A 494 -17.36 -18.47 -90.17
CA PHE A 494 -16.67 -19.73 -89.90
C PHE A 494 -17.06 -20.78 -90.96
N SER A 495 -16.20 -21.78 -91.16
CA SER A 495 -16.30 -22.80 -92.20
C SER A 495 -16.07 -24.19 -91.60
N PRO A 496 -17.11 -24.87 -91.08
CA PRO A 496 -17.01 -26.20 -90.48
C PRO A 496 -16.80 -27.28 -91.55
N ASN A 497 -15.60 -27.33 -92.14
CA ASN A 497 -15.22 -28.18 -93.27
C ASN A 497 -14.18 -29.26 -92.88
N GLY A 498 -13.65 -29.21 -91.66
CA GLY A 498 -12.69 -30.15 -91.09
C GLY A 498 -11.25 -29.93 -91.53
N ASP A 499 -10.87 -28.73 -91.97
CA ASP A 499 -9.50 -28.37 -92.32
C ASP A 499 -8.68 -27.82 -91.14
N GLY A 500 -9.32 -27.64 -89.98
CA GLY A 500 -8.72 -27.13 -88.75
C GLY A 500 -8.69 -25.60 -88.66
N ILE A 501 -9.22 -24.87 -89.66
CA ILE A 501 -9.17 -23.41 -89.74
C ILE A 501 -10.59 -22.85 -89.72
N ASN A 502 -10.93 -22.08 -88.68
CA ASN A 502 -12.27 -21.49 -88.49
C ASN A 502 -13.40 -22.54 -88.58
N ASP A 503 -13.16 -23.77 -88.14
CA ASP A 503 -14.19 -24.84 -88.15
C ASP A 503 -15.28 -24.63 -87.10
N VAL A 504 -15.02 -23.80 -86.09
CA VAL A 504 -15.90 -23.53 -84.96
C VAL A 504 -16.08 -22.03 -84.80
N PHE A 505 -17.33 -21.58 -84.65
CA PHE A 505 -17.64 -20.24 -84.17
C PHE A 505 -17.32 -20.17 -82.69
N LEU A 506 -16.15 -19.62 -82.37
CA LEU A 506 -15.65 -19.51 -81.01
C LEU A 506 -15.22 -18.06 -80.70
N PRO A 507 -15.67 -17.47 -79.58
CA PRO A 507 -15.18 -16.18 -79.12
C PRO A 507 -13.68 -16.26 -78.79
N LYS A 508 -12.92 -15.23 -79.15
CA LYS A 508 -11.58 -15.01 -78.58
C LYS A 508 -11.76 -14.26 -77.27
N MET A 509 -11.15 -14.77 -76.22
CA MET A 509 -11.38 -14.31 -74.85
C MET A 509 -10.04 -14.09 -74.16
N GLN A 510 -9.95 -13.04 -73.36
CA GLN A 510 -8.87 -12.77 -72.43
C GLN A 510 -9.50 -12.48 -71.06
N THR A 511 -8.98 -13.14 -70.02
CA THR A 511 -9.42 -12.95 -68.62
C THR A 511 -10.94 -13.03 -68.43
N ILE A 512 -11.64 -13.88 -69.20
CA ILE A 512 -13.08 -14.14 -69.04
C ILE A 512 -13.28 -15.22 -67.98
N GLU A 513 -14.20 -15.00 -67.05
CA GLU A 513 -14.57 -15.93 -65.98
C GLU A 513 -15.73 -16.83 -66.41
N THR A 514 -16.77 -16.27 -67.03
CA THR A 514 -17.92 -17.04 -67.52
C THR A 514 -18.38 -16.54 -68.88
N LEU A 515 -18.95 -17.43 -69.70
CA LEU A 515 -19.54 -17.12 -70.98
C LEU A 515 -20.76 -18.01 -71.25
N HIS A 516 -21.84 -17.40 -71.73
CA HIS A 516 -23.04 -18.04 -72.24
C HIS A 516 -23.30 -17.59 -73.68
N GLY A 517 -23.41 -18.55 -74.59
CA GLY A 517 -23.64 -18.28 -76.00
C GLY A 517 -24.88 -18.99 -76.52
N VAL A 518 -25.68 -18.28 -77.33
CA VAL A 518 -26.89 -18.80 -77.95
C VAL A 518 -26.92 -18.47 -79.43
N ILE A 519 -27.15 -19.49 -80.28
CA ILE A 519 -27.33 -19.33 -81.73
C ILE A 519 -28.79 -19.51 -82.11
N PHE A 520 -29.28 -18.61 -82.97
CA PHE A 520 -30.61 -18.63 -83.56
C PHE A 520 -30.51 -18.72 -85.08
N ASN A 521 -31.46 -19.44 -85.69
CA ASN A 521 -31.66 -19.38 -87.13
C ASN A 521 -32.44 -18.13 -87.56
N ARG A 522 -32.60 -17.93 -88.88
CA ARG A 522 -33.34 -16.79 -89.46
C ARG A 522 -34.81 -16.63 -89.05
N TRP A 523 -35.40 -17.63 -88.42
CA TRP A 523 -36.78 -17.59 -87.93
C TRP A 523 -36.85 -17.33 -86.41
N GLY A 524 -35.72 -17.05 -85.76
CA GLY A 524 -35.64 -16.83 -84.32
C GLY A 524 -35.71 -18.11 -83.48
N LYS A 525 -35.62 -19.31 -84.10
CA LYS A 525 -35.53 -20.56 -83.36
C LYS A 525 -34.08 -20.79 -82.92
N LYS A 526 -33.87 -21.02 -81.62
CA LYS A 526 -32.58 -21.47 -81.05
C LYS A 526 -32.15 -22.78 -81.70
N VAL A 527 -30.91 -22.85 -82.17
CA VAL A 527 -30.32 -24.02 -82.84
C VAL A 527 -29.13 -24.60 -82.08
N TYR A 528 -28.46 -23.77 -81.28
CA TYR A 528 -27.33 -24.17 -80.44
C TYR A 528 -27.22 -23.24 -79.24
N GLU A 529 -26.68 -23.76 -78.14
CA GLU A 529 -26.42 -23.03 -76.90
C GLU A 529 -25.29 -23.70 -76.16
N TRP A 530 -24.42 -22.90 -75.56
CA TRP A 530 -23.31 -23.39 -74.75
C TRP A 530 -23.02 -22.43 -73.60
N THR A 531 -22.38 -22.98 -72.56
CA THR A 531 -21.83 -22.24 -71.44
C THR A 531 -20.37 -22.63 -71.27
N TRP A 532 -19.55 -21.70 -70.78
CA TRP A 532 -18.17 -21.91 -70.41
C TRP A 532 -17.89 -21.15 -69.12
N ASN A 533 -17.15 -21.74 -68.19
CA ASN A 533 -16.71 -21.09 -66.96
C ASN A 533 -15.25 -21.47 -66.72
N ASP A 534 -14.48 -20.55 -66.15
CA ASP A 534 -13.12 -20.81 -65.68
C ASP A 534 -13.19 -21.73 -64.45
N GLY A 535 -12.65 -22.96 -64.59
CA GLY A 535 -12.67 -23.99 -63.55
C GLY A 535 -13.40 -25.30 -63.89
N ASP A 536 -14.08 -25.41 -65.04
CA ASP A 536 -14.67 -26.68 -65.49
C ASP A 536 -13.60 -27.66 -66.02
N ASP A 537 -13.00 -28.45 -65.12
CA ASP A 537 -12.02 -29.53 -65.41
C ASP A 537 -12.56 -30.66 -66.33
N ALA A 538 -13.86 -30.63 -66.66
CA ALA A 538 -14.55 -31.73 -67.34
C ALA A 538 -14.36 -31.76 -68.87
N ASP A 539 -13.98 -30.66 -69.52
CA ASP A 539 -13.56 -30.65 -70.93
C ASP A 539 -12.83 -29.33 -71.28
N PRO A 540 -11.48 -29.32 -71.47
CA PRO A 540 -10.72 -28.10 -71.76
C PRO A 540 -10.98 -27.52 -73.16
N VAL A 541 -11.90 -28.11 -73.93
CA VAL A 541 -12.29 -27.58 -75.24
C VAL A 541 -13.46 -26.64 -75.06
N LEU A 542 -13.17 -25.34 -75.11
CA LEU A 542 -14.13 -24.26 -75.34
C LEU A 542 -15.16 -24.69 -76.41
N GLN A 543 -16.37 -25.07 -75.98
CA GLN A 543 -17.41 -25.65 -76.85
C GLN A 543 -18.13 -24.53 -77.63
N GLY A 544 -17.46 -24.00 -78.65
CA GLY A 544 -18.08 -23.09 -79.60
C GLY A 544 -19.06 -23.81 -80.54
N TRP A 545 -19.64 -23.08 -81.49
CA TRP A 545 -20.60 -23.65 -82.42
C TRP A 545 -19.93 -24.18 -83.70
N ASP A 546 -19.92 -25.51 -83.89
CA ASP A 546 -19.34 -26.22 -85.05
C ASP A 546 -20.33 -26.36 -86.24
N GLY A 547 -21.43 -25.61 -86.22
CA GLY A 547 -22.50 -25.72 -87.20
C GLY A 547 -23.44 -26.91 -86.98
N SER A 548 -23.39 -27.61 -85.84
CA SER A 548 -24.40 -28.62 -85.49
C SER A 548 -25.69 -27.99 -84.94
N ILE A 549 -26.82 -28.63 -85.19
CA ILE A 549 -28.11 -28.27 -84.57
C ILE A 549 -28.35 -29.26 -83.42
N HIS A 550 -28.53 -28.72 -82.22
CA HIS A 550 -28.65 -29.49 -80.97
C HIS A 550 -29.81 -30.52 -81.02
N ASP A 551 -30.92 -30.20 -81.70
CA ASP A 551 -32.15 -31.01 -81.82
C ASP A 551 -32.06 -32.28 -82.72
N GLY A 552 -30.89 -32.89 -82.93
CA GLY A 552 -30.82 -34.19 -83.62
C GLY A 552 -29.59 -34.49 -84.47
N GLY A 553 -28.43 -33.88 -84.18
CA GLY A 553 -27.15 -34.22 -84.81
C GLY A 553 -27.03 -33.83 -86.29
N ARG A 554 -27.95 -32.98 -86.79
CA ARG A 554 -27.94 -32.50 -88.17
C ARG A 554 -27.06 -31.26 -88.29
N LYS A 555 -26.33 -31.14 -89.39
CA LYS A 555 -25.58 -29.92 -89.71
C LYS A 555 -26.52 -28.80 -90.18
N ALA A 556 -26.21 -27.59 -89.74
CA ALA A 556 -26.91 -26.37 -90.10
C ALA A 556 -26.59 -26.00 -91.55
N ALA A 557 -27.62 -25.62 -92.31
CA ALA A 557 -27.42 -25.24 -93.70
C ALA A 557 -26.54 -23.98 -93.81
N PRO A 558 -25.69 -23.86 -94.85
CA PRO A 558 -24.94 -22.64 -95.11
C PRO A 558 -25.85 -21.41 -95.16
N GLY A 559 -25.45 -20.35 -94.49
CA GLY A 559 -26.26 -19.16 -94.36
C GLY A 559 -25.91 -18.30 -93.15
N VAL A 560 -26.73 -17.27 -92.94
CA VAL A 560 -26.57 -16.31 -91.85
C VAL A 560 -27.37 -16.79 -90.64
N TYR A 561 -26.70 -16.84 -89.49
CA TYR A 561 -27.27 -17.13 -88.18
C TYR A 561 -27.07 -15.94 -87.26
N PHE A 562 -27.90 -15.84 -86.24
CA PHE A 562 -27.84 -14.78 -85.25
C PHE A 562 -27.29 -15.36 -83.96
N TYR A 563 -26.45 -14.61 -83.27
CA TYR A 563 -25.93 -15.05 -81.98
C TYR A 563 -26.18 -14.00 -80.91
N LEU A 564 -26.24 -14.48 -79.67
CA LEU A 564 -26.29 -13.71 -78.45
C LEU A 564 -25.22 -14.28 -77.52
N ILE A 565 -24.31 -13.43 -77.05
CA ILE A 565 -23.25 -13.80 -76.13
C ILE A 565 -23.39 -12.92 -74.89
N GLU A 566 -23.34 -13.55 -73.73
CA GLU A 566 -23.23 -12.92 -72.42
C GLU A 566 -21.99 -13.50 -71.74
N ALA A 567 -21.14 -12.67 -71.14
CA ALA A 567 -19.93 -13.11 -70.47
C ALA A 567 -19.55 -12.16 -69.34
N THR A 568 -18.81 -12.66 -68.37
CA THR A 568 -18.28 -11.89 -67.25
C THR A 568 -16.77 -12.06 -67.20
N GLY A 569 -16.03 -10.96 -67.21
CA GLY A 569 -14.59 -10.94 -67.01
C GLY A 569 -14.21 -11.24 -65.56
N MET A 570 -13.02 -11.79 -65.35
CA MET A 570 -12.37 -11.88 -64.02
C MET A 570 -11.89 -10.50 -63.51
N ASP A 571 -12.31 -9.42 -64.13
CA ASP A 571 -12.22 -8.04 -63.66
C ASP A 571 -13.61 -7.49 -63.30
N GLY A 572 -14.64 -8.35 -63.30
CA GLY A 572 -16.04 -8.00 -63.06
C GLY A 572 -16.74 -7.32 -64.24
N VAL A 573 -16.07 -7.14 -65.39
CA VAL A 573 -16.67 -6.49 -66.56
C VAL A 573 -17.69 -7.42 -67.22
N GLU A 574 -18.95 -6.97 -67.31
CA GLU A 574 -19.99 -7.70 -68.03
C GLU A 574 -20.00 -7.36 -69.53
N TYR A 575 -19.89 -8.40 -70.35
CA TYR A 575 -20.04 -8.37 -71.80
C TYR A 575 -21.41 -8.91 -72.16
N GLY A 576 -22.18 -8.16 -72.94
CA GLY A 576 -23.47 -8.65 -73.36
C GLY A 576 -24.21 -7.74 -74.33
N PRO A 577 -25.37 -8.20 -74.82
CA PRO A 577 -26.19 -7.52 -75.83
C PRO A 577 -26.72 -6.15 -75.38
N ASN A 578 -26.78 -5.98 -74.06
CA ASN A 578 -27.31 -4.81 -73.37
C ASN A 578 -26.23 -4.06 -72.59
N THR A 579 -24.97 -4.49 -72.64
CA THR A 579 -23.85 -3.82 -71.99
C THR A 579 -23.14 -2.88 -72.98
N GLY A 580 -22.48 -1.83 -72.48
CA GLY A 580 -21.68 -0.92 -73.30
C GLY A 580 -20.34 -1.53 -73.75
N ASN A 581 -19.95 -2.66 -73.16
CA ASN A 581 -18.62 -3.24 -73.24
C ASN A 581 -18.46 -4.24 -74.40
N CYS A 582 -19.55 -4.55 -75.11
CA CYS A 582 -19.50 -5.52 -76.20
C CYS A 582 -20.48 -5.21 -77.33
N SER A 583 -20.06 -4.34 -78.26
CA SER A 583 -20.87 -4.00 -79.45
C SER A 583 -21.11 -5.20 -80.38
N THR A 584 -20.26 -6.22 -80.28
CA THR A 584 -20.31 -7.45 -81.07
C THR A 584 -21.05 -8.57 -80.36
N CYS A 585 -21.45 -8.48 -79.09
CA CYS A 585 -22.10 -9.58 -78.34
C CYS A 585 -23.51 -9.93 -78.80
N LYS A 586 -24.07 -9.16 -79.73
CA LYS A 586 -25.21 -9.57 -80.55
C LYS A 586 -24.88 -9.28 -82.00
N GLY A 587 -25.12 -10.26 -82.86
CA GLY A 587 -24.72 -10.08 -84.24
C GLY A 587 -25.14 -11.22 -85.13
N THR A 588 -24.51 -11.26 -86.30
CA THR A 588 -24.68 -12.33 -87.26
C THR A 588 -23.37 -13.04 -87.51
N VAL A 589 -23.41 -14.36 -87.56
CA VAL A 589 -22.30 -15.19 -88.02
C VAL A 589 -22.70 -15.87 -89.33
N THR A 590 -21.79 -15.88 -90.29
CA THR A 590 -21.97 -16.57 -91.56
C THR A 590 -21.34 -17.95 -91.50
N LEU A 591 -22.17 -18.98 -91.68
CA LEU A 591 -21.72 -20.37 -91.84
C LEU A 591 -21.49 -20.63 -93.33
N VAL A 592 -20.24 -20.91 -93.71
CA VAL A 592 -19.86 -21.22 -95.11
C VAL A 592 -19.58 -22.71 -95.27
N GLY A 593 -20.51 -23.42 -95.91
CA GLY A 593 -20.33 -24.77 -96.47
C GLY A 593 -19.88 -25.86 -95.49
N THR A 594 -20.80 -26.71 -95.05
CA THR A 594 -20.49 -27.99 -94.41
C THR A 594 -20.14 -29.01 -95.48
N LYS A 595 -19.02 -29.73 -95.36
CA LYS A 595 -18.75 -30.86 -96.26
C LYS A 595 -19.67 -32.01 -95.86
N ASP A 596 -20.76 -32.20 -96.60
CA ASP A 596 -21.62 -33.38 -96.46
C ASP A 596 -20.80 -34.64 -96.79
N THR A 597 -20.32 -35.35 -95.77
CA THR A 597 -19.98 -36.76 -95.93
C THR A 597 -21.28 -37.55 -95.82
N ASN A 598 -21.81 -37.95 -96.98
CA ASN A 598 -22.90 -38.92 -97.12
C ASN A 598 -22.70 -40.16 -96.24
#